data_AF-A0A2E7H5L0-F1
#
_entry.id   AF-A0A2E7H5L0-F1
#
_cell.length_a   1.000
_cell.length_b   1.000
_cell.length_c   1.000
_cell.angle_alpha   90.00
_cell.angle_beta   90.00
_cell.angle_gamma   90.00
#
_symmetry.space_group_name_H-M   'P 1'
#
loop_
_entity.id
_entity.type
_entity.pdbx_description
1 polymer ?
#
loop_
_entity_poly.entity_id
_entity_poly.type
_entity_poly.pdbx_seq_one_letter_code
_entity_poly.pdbx_strand_id
1 'polypeptide(L)'
;MQAPRLRSMFRNVRTEPRRFQFRSRHLPDLDPKWAQRKERIEVEFAGEQDPEAGPARPIRFRSSLTKAETAEGASEWKERRQAQILGARYAMLRAVVIAAGLVWLAWRGMLWVETSDFSYILKWMEDA
;
A
#
# COMPACT_ATOMS: atom_id res chain seq x y z
N MET A 1 11.64 30.21 61.12
CA MET A 1 11.56 31.25 60.08
C MET A 1 10.80 30.68 58.89
N GLN A 2 9.66 31.26 58.56
CA GLN A 2 8.77 30.72 57.50
C GLN A 2 9.12 31.39 56.18
N ALA A 3 9.52 30.61 55.17
CA ALA A 3 9.96 31.15 53.88
C ALA A 3 8.78 31.78 53.12
N PRO A 4 8.96 32.96 52.49
CA PRO A 4 7.88 33.64 51.77
C PRO A 4 7.47 32.84 50.52
N ARG A 5 6.16 32.62 50.35
CA ARG A 5 5.59 31.93 49.18
C ARG A 5 5.75 32.81 47.94
N LEU A 6 6.72 32.49 47.09
CA LEU A 6 6.86 33.09 45.76
C LEU A 6 5.58 32.83 44.96
N ARG A 7 4.98 33.90 44.42
CA ARG A 7 3.85 33.81 43.49
C ARG A 7 4.37 33.15 42.20
N SER A 8 4.22 31.83 42.13
CA SER A 8 4.54 31.02 40.95
C SER A 8 3.93 31.64 39.69
N MET A 9 4.76 31.86 38.67
CA MET A 9 4.35 32.31 37.32
C MET A 9 3.41 31.31 36.63
N PHE A 10 3.24 30.13 37.22
CA PHE A 10 2.47 29.02 36.68
C PHE A 10 1.27 28.66 37.56
N ARG A 11 0.75 29.61 38.35
CA ARG A 11 -0.42 29.39 39.22
C ARG A 11 -1.67 28.94 38.43
N ASN A 12 -1.72 29.22 37.13
CA ASN A 12 -2.78 28.78 36.21
C ASN A 12 -2.34 27.71 35.20
N VAL A 13 -1.11 27.19 35.30
CA VAL A 13 -0.71 26.03 34.48
C VAL A 13 -1.33 24.81 35.12
N ARG A 14 -2.22 24.17 34.37
CA ARG A 14 -2.82 22.89 34.77
C ARG A 14 -1.67 21.90 34.93
N THR A 15 -1.54 21.34 36.13
CA THR A 15 -0.53 20.31 36.45
C THR A 15 -0.76 19.01 35.68
N GLU A 16 -1.95 18.84 35.10
CA GLU A 16 -2.28 17.70 34.26
C GLU A 16 -2.51 18.13 32.80
N PRO A 17 -1.87 17.46 31.82
CA PRO A 17 -2.10 17.73 30.41
C PRO A 17 -3.55 17.41 30.05
N ARG A 18 -4.14 18.25 29.19
CA ARG A 18 -5.50 18.06 28.68
C ARG A 18 -5.58 16.70 27.99
N ARG A 19 -6.36 15.76 28.54
CA ARG A 19 -6.61 14.46 27.90
C ARG A 19 -7.39 14.70 26.61
N PHE A 20 -6.70 14.60 25.48
CA PHE A 20 -7.33 14.67 24.17
C PHE A 20 -8.08 13.37 23.91
N GLN A 21 -9.41 13.43 23.89
CA GLN A 21 -10.24 12.33 23.42
C GLN A 21 -10.62 12.61 21.97
N PHE A 22 -10.07 11.84 21.05
CA PHE A 22 -10.48 11.90 19.65
C PHE A 22 -11.89 11.29 19.53
N ARG A 23 -12.90 12.15 19.43
CA ARG A 23 -14.28 11.75 19.12
C ARG A 23 -14.58 12.13 17.68
N SER A 24 -14.38 11.20 16.75
CA SER A 24 -14.85 11.40 15.37
C SER A 24 -16.34 11.07 15.28
N ARG A 25 -17.09 11.92 14.59
CA ARG A 25 -18.55 11.81 14.42
C ARG A 25 -18.99 10.55 13.65
N HIS A 26 -18.03 9.82 13.08
CA HIS A 26 -18.24 8.67 12.21
C HIS A 26 -17.73 7.35 12.78
N LEU A 27 -17.18 7.36 14.01
CA LEU A 27 -16.80 6.12 14.67
C LEU A 27 -17.93 5.73 15.63
N PRO A 28 -18.62 4.59 15.42
CA PRO A 28 -19.58 4.11 16.38
C PRO A 28 -18.88 3.91 17.73
N ASP A 29 -19.59 4.16 18.83
CA ASP A 29 -19.10 3.86 20.18
C ASP A 29 -18.58 2.41 20.19
N LEU A 30 -17.37 2.25 20.71
CA LEU A 30 -16.55 1.04 20.58
C LEU A 30 -17.40 -0.21 20.82
N ASP A 31 -17.54 -1.07 19.80
CA ASP A 31 -18.37 -2.28 19.87
C ASP A 31 -17.99 -3.08 21.13
N PRO A 32 -18.96 -3.48 21.99
CA PRO A 32 -18.67 -4.25 23.21
C PRO A 32 -17.86 -5.52 22.94
N LYS A 33 -17.95 -6.10 21.73
CA LYS A 33 -17.13 -7.24 21.31
C LYS A 33 -15.63 -6.90 21.23
N TRP A 34 -15.31 -5.66 20.86
CA TRP A 34 -13.93 -5.17 20.76
C TRP A 34 -13.30 -5.00 22.15
N ALA A 35 -14.06 -4.50 23.11
CA ALA A 35 -13.61 -4.38 24.50
C ALA A 35 -13.28 -5.76 25.10
N GLN A 36 -14.19 -6.73 24.92
CA GLN A 36 -13.97 -8.12 25.37
C GLN A 36 -12.77 -8.79 24.70
N ARG A 37 -12.53 -8.49 23.41
CA ARG A 37 -11.36 -9.01 22.69
C ARG A 37 -10.06 -8.38 23.20
N LYS A 38 -10.06 -7.09 23.51
CA LYS A 38 -8.91 -6.39 24.07
C LYS A 38 -8.54 -6.93 25.45
N GLU A 39 -9.53 -7.10 26.32
CA GLU A 39 -9.35 -7.67 27.66
C GLU A 39 -8.78 -9.10 27.60
N ARG A 40 -9.28 -9.93 26.68
CA ARG A 40 -8.73 -11.27 26.45
C ARG A 40 -7.26 -11.25 26.04
N ILE A 41 -6.89 -10.36 25.11
CA ILE A 41 -5.50 -10.23 24.63
C ILE A 41 -4.59 -9.71 25.74
N GLU A 42 -5.06 -8.78 26.57
CA GLU A 42 -4.29 -8.24 27.69
C GLU A 42 -4.02 -9.32 28.76
N VAL A 43 -5.00 -10.18 29.04
CA VAL A 43 -4.82 -11.34 29.94
C VAL A 43 -3.85 -12.37 29.35
N GLU A 44 -3.97 -12.69 28.05
CA GLU A 44 -3.04 -13.57 27.35
C GLU A 44 -1.61 -13.02 27.39
N PHE A 45 -1.43 -11.72 27.12
CA PHE A 45 -0.12 -11.05 27.15
C PHE A 45 0.49 -10.95 28.54
N ALA A 46 -0.35 -10.74 29.57
CA ALA A 46 0.10 -10.75 30.96
C ALA A 46 0.54 -12.15 31.41
N GLY A 47 -0.09 -13.22 30.89
CA GLY A 47 0.34 -14.61 31.12
C GLY A 47 1.59 -15.00 30.33
N GLU A 48 1.85 -14.36 29.19
CA GLU A 48 3.01 -14.63 28.32
C GLU A 48 4.29 -13.87 28.74
N GLN A 49 4.20 -12.98 29.73
CA GLN A 49 5.34 -12.32 30.39
C GLN A 49 6.04 -13.18 31.46
N ASP A 50 5.66 -14.45 31.61
CA ASP A 50 6.40 -15.39 32.44
C ASP A 50 7.78 -15.66 31.79
N PRO A 51 8.91 -15.24 32.40
CA PRO A 51 10.22 -15.22 31.74
C PRO A 51 10.81 -16.61 31.43
N GLU A 52 10.11 -17.68 31.78
CA GLU A 52 10.53 -19.07 31.57
C GLU A 52 9.89 -19.71 30.31
N ALA A 53 8.95 -19.03 29.66
CA ALA A 53 8.36 -19.49 28.41
C ALA A 53 9.22 -19.06 27.20
N GLY A 54 9.73 -20.04 26.45
CA GLY A 54 10.66 -19.87 25.32
C GLY A 54 10.20 -18.94 24.17
N PRO A 55 11.01 -18.79 23.11
CA PRO A 55 10.97 -17.65 22.19
C PRO A 55 9.60 -17.41 21.55
N ALA A 56 9.21 -16.12 21.53
CA ALA A 56 7.93 -15.62 21.02
C ALA A 56 7.56 -16.23 19.66
N ARG A 57 6.37 -16.82 19.59
CA ARG A 57 5.87 -17.48 18.37
C ARG A 57 5.73 -16.43 17.26
N PRO A 58 6.23 -16.70 16.04
CA PRO A 58 6.08 -15.77 14.93
C PRO A 58 4.59 -15.57 14.62
N ILE A 59 4.18 -14.30 14.52
CA ILE A 59 2.81 -13.89 14.20
C ILE A 59 2.45 -14.46 12.82
N ARG A 60 1.68 -15.55 12.80
CA ARG A 60 1.11 -16.12 11.57
C ARG A 60 -0.28 -15.53 11.36
N PHE A 61 -0.41 -14.65 10.37
CA PHE A 61 -1.72 -14.23 9.87
C PHE A 61 -2.41 -15.44 9.22
N ARG A 62 -3.29 -16.10 9.97
CA ARG A 62 -4.18 -17.11 9.41
C ARG A 62 -5.24 -16.37 8.58
N SER A 63 -5.16 -16.47 7.26
CA SER A 63 -6.28 -16.17 6.36
C SER A 63 -7.35 -17.26 6.51
N SER A 64 -7.97 -17.36 7.69
CA SER A 64 -8.92 -18.42 8.04
C SER A 64 -10.30 -17.86 8.37
N LEU A 65 -10.90 -17.14 7.42
CA LEU A 65 -12.34 -16.90 7.42
C LEU A 65 -13.05 -17.34 6.13
N THR A 66 -12.34 -17.95 5.18
CA THR A 66 -12.92 -18.43 3.92
C THR A 66 -12.46 -19.85 3.59
N LYS A 67 -12.34 -20.73 4.60
CA LYS A 67 -11.94 -22.14 4.39
C LYS A 67 -13.03 -23.16 4.75
N ALA A 68 -14.22 -22.71 5.14
CA ALA A 68 -15.37 -23.58 5.40
C ALA A 68 -16.39 -23.60 4.24
N GLU A 69 -16.37 -22.61 3.33
CA GLU A 69 -17.23 -22.52 2.13
C GLU A 69 -16.49 -22.90 0.82
N THR A 70 -15.31 -23.49 0.94
CA THR A 70 -14.27 -23.62 -0.12
C THR A 70 -14.42 -24.80 -1.10
N ALA A 71 -15.56 -25.48 -1.17
CA ALA A 71 -15.77 -26.45 -2.25
C ALA A 71 -16.35 -25.76 -3.50
N GLU A 72 -17.37 -24.91 -3.33
CA GLU A 72 -17.99 -24.14 -4.42
C GLU A 72 -17.26 -22.81 -4.69
N GLY A 73 -16.72 -22.14 -3.67
CA GLY A 73 -15.95 -20.90 -3.86
C GLY A 73 -14.53 -21.10 -4.44
N ALA A 74 -14.01 -22.33 -4.46
CA ALA A 74 -12.67 -22.61 -4.98
C ALA A 74 -12.62 -22.64 -6.52
N SER A 75 -13.71 -23.02 -7.20
CA SER A 75 -13.83 -22.88 -8.65
C SER A 75 -13.92 -21.40 -9.04
N GLU A 76 -14.76 -20.62 -8.36
CA GLU A 76 -14.87 -19.17 -8.62
C GLU A 76 -13.55 -18.42 -8.37
N TRP A 77 -12.81 -18.76 -7.31
CA TRP A 77 -11.51 -18.15 -7.04
C TRP A 77 -10.47 -18.50 -8.12
N LYS A 78 -10.47 -19.74 -8.61
CA LYS A 78 -9.62 -20.16 -9.73
C LYS A 78 -9.99 -19.45 -11.02
N GLU A 79 -11.29 -19.30 -11.31
CA GLU A 79 -11.78 -18.57 -12.49
C GLU A 79 -11.40 -17.09 -12.44
N ARG A 80 -11.52 -16.43 -11.29
CA ARG A 80 -11.08 -15.03 -11.11
C ARG A 80 -9.57 -14.88 -11.31
N ARG A 81 -8.77 -15.85 -10.84
CA ARG A 81 -7.31 -15.88 -11.08
C ARG A 81 -7.00 -16.09 -12.56
N GLN A 82 -7.69 -17.01 -13.23
CA GLN A 82 -7.52 -17.25 -14.66
C GLN A 82 -7.91 -16.04 -15.51
N ALA A 83 -9.00 -15.35 -15.16
CA ALA A 83 -9.42 -14.11 -15.81
C ALA A 83 -8.37 -12.99 -15.65
N GLN A 84 -7.76 -12.85 -14.47
CA GLN A 84 -6.66 -11.90 -14.24
C GLN A 84 -5.40 -12.27 -15.05
N ILE A 85 -5.06 -13.56 -15.13
CA ILE A 85 -3.92 -14.05 -15.92
C ILE A 85 -4.16 -13.81 -17.41
N LEU A 86 -5.37 -14.02 -17.91
CA LEU A 86 -5.74 -13.75 -19.31
C LEU A 86 -5.68 -12.26 -19.65
N GLY A 87 -6.17 -11.39 -18.74
CA GLY A 87 -6.06 -9.94 -18.90
C GLY A 87 -4.60 -9.44 -18.99
N ALA A 88 -3.72 -9.99 -18.15
CA ALA A 88 -2.29 -9.65 -18.18
C ALA A 88 -1.60 -10.11 -19.49
N ARG A 89 -1.98 -11.28 -20.03
CA ARG A 89 -1.42 -11.81 -21.29
C ARG A 89 -1.81 -10.97 -22.49
N TYR A 90 -3.06 -10.50 -22.54
CA TYR A 90 -3.51 -9.61 -23.61
C TYR A 90 -2.79 -8.26 -23.58
N ALA A 91 -2.53 -7.72 -22.37
CA ALA A 91 -1.70 -6.53 -22.21
C ALA A 91 -0.26 -6.74 -22.70
N MET A 92 0.37 -7.87 -22.36
CA MET A 92 1.70 -8.22 -22.87
C MET A 92 1.73 -8.38 -24.39
N LEU A 93 0.74 -9.06 -24.99
CA LEU A 93 0.66 -9.20 -26.44
C LEU A 93 0.55 -7.86 -27.15
N ARG A 94 -0.30 -6.95 -26.63
CA ARG A 94 -0.40 -5.59 -27.17
C ARG A 94 0.92 -4.83 -27.07
N ALA A 95 1.63 -4.94 -25.95
CA ALA A 95 2.93 -4.32 -25.78
C ALA A 95 3.96 -4.84 -26.80
N VAL A 96 3.98 -6.16 -27.05
CA VAL A 96 4.85 -6.77 -28.06
C VAL A 96 4.52 -6.27 -29.47
N VAL A 97 3.24 -6.17 -29.84
CA VAL A 97 2.82 -5.65 -31.14
C VAL A 97 3.25 -4.18 -31.32
N ILE A 98 3.07 -3.35 -30.30
CA ILE A 98 3.51 -1.94 -30.33
C ILE A 98 5.03 -1.87 -30.48
N ALA A 99 5.78 -2.64 -29.69
CA ALA A 99 7.24 -2.67 -29.75
C ALA A 99 7.76 -3.10 -31.13
N ALA A 100 7.19 -4.16 -31.72
CA ALA A 100 7.53 -4.60 -33.06
C ALA A 100 7.22 -3.52 -34.12
N GLY A 101 6.09 -2.83 -33.99
CA GLY A 101 5.72 -1.71 -34.86
C GLY A 101 6.70 -0.54 -34.79
N LEU A 102 7.17 -0.19 -33.58
CA LEU A 102 8.17 0.86 -33.39
C LEU A 102 9.52 0.50 -34.00
N VAL A 103 9.98 -0.74 -33.81
CA VAL A 103 11.22 -1.23 -34.44
C VAL A 103 11.12 -1.19 -35.96
N TRP A 104 9.98 -1.59 -36.52
CA TRP A 104 9.75 -1.55 -37.96
C TRP A 104 9.74 -0.11 -38.51
N LEU A 105 9.09 0.83 -37.81
CA LEU A 105 9.09 2.25 -38.19
C LEU A 105 10.49 2.86 -38.14
N ALA A 106 11.27 2.55 -37.10
CA ALA A 106 12.64 3.03 -36.96
C ALA A 106 13.53 2.51 -38.10
N TRP A 107 13.43 1.21 -38.40
CA TRP A 107 14.10 0.59 -39.55
C TRP A 107 13.71 1.26 -40.86
N ARG A 108 12.40 1.49 -41.07
CA ARG A 108 11.90 2.12 -42.31
C ARG A 108 12.33 3.57 -42.43
N GLY A 109 12.38 4.31 -41.31
CA GLY A 109 12.88 5.67 -41.25
C GLY A 109 14.36 5.75 -41.58
N MET A 110 15.18 4.82 -41.08
CA MET A 110 16.60 4.75 -41.40
C MET A 110 16.84 4.53 -42.89
N LEU A 111 16.14 3.56 -43.48
CA LEU A 111 16.16 3.35 -44.93
C LEU A 111 15.68 4.59 -45.71
N TRP A 112 14.63 5.27 -45.22
CA TRP A 112 14.14 6.48 -45.86
C TRP A 112 15.18 7.61 -45.82
N VAL A 113 15.85 7.79 -44.68
CA VAL A 113 16.95 8.76 -44.51
C VAL A 113 18.11 8.44 -45.45
N GLU A 114 18.51 7.16 -45.55
CA GLU A 114 19.58 6.76 -46.47
C GLU A 114 19.23 7.02 -47.94
N THR A 115 17.96 6.87 -48.32
CA THR A 115 17.49 7.17 -49.69
C THR A 115 17.19 8.64 -49.95
N SER A 116 17.05 9.45 -48.89
CA SER A 116 16.71 10.85 -49.01
C SER A 116 17.99 11.66 -49.15
N ASP A 117 18.28 12.11 -50.37
CA ASP A 117 19.43 12.94 -50.64
C ASP A 117 19.21 14.37 -50.07
N PHE A 118 19.58 14.58 -48.80
CA PHE A 118 19.41 15.87 -48.10
C PHE A 118 20.25 17.01 -48.72
N SER A 119 21.12 16.67 -49.66
CA SER A 119 21.94 17.59 -50.45
C SER A 119 21.11 18.69 -51.12
N TYR A 120 19.89 18.38 -51.60
CA TYR A 120 18.99 19.37 -52.21
C TYR A 120 18.45 20.38 -51.19
N ILE A 121 18.09 19.93 -49.99
CA ILE A 121 17.56 20.79 -48.92
C ILE A 121 18.65 21.69 -48.35
N LEU A 122 19.87 21.16 -48.19
CA LEU A 122 21.02 21.93 -47.74
C LEU A 122 21.40 23.03 -48.74
N LYS A 123 21.42 22.71 -50.04
CA LYS A 123 21.64 23.71 -51.09
C LYS A 123 20.54 24.77 -51.13
N TRP A 124 19.28 24.38 -50.98
CA TRP A 124 18.18 25.33 -50.94
C TRP A 124 18.27 26.31 -49.76
N MET A 125 18.76 25.87 -48.59
CA MET A 125 19.02 26.76 -47.45
C MET A 125 20.25 27.66 -47.62
N GLU A 126 21.21 27.27 -48.45
CA GLU A 126 22.36 28.10 -48.80
C GLU A 126 21.99 29.20 -49.81
N ASP A 127 21.04 28.92 -50.71
CA ASP A 127 20.53 29.86 -51.71
C ASP A 127 19.37 30.77 -51.20
N ALA A 128 18.87 30.56 -49.98
CA ALA A 128 17.76 31.32 -49.37
C ALA A 128 18.24 32.40 -48.38
#